data_AF-A0A8T4UFH2-F1
#
_entry.id   AF-A0A8T4UFH2-F1
#
_cell.length_a   1.000
_cell.length_b   1.000
_cell.length_c   1.000
_cell.angle_alpha   90.00
_cell.angle_beta   90.00
_cell.angle_gamma   90.00
#
_symmetry.space_group_name_H-M   'P 1'
#
loop_
_entity.id
_entity.type
_entity.pdbx_description
1 polymer ?
#
loop_
_entity_poly.entity_id
_entity_poly.type
_entity_poly.pdbx_seq_one_letter_code
_entity_poly.pdbx_strand_id
1 'polypeptide(L)'
;MRGAFLFFLFLVSCQQAAVSDLQVPLSRTAAEREAFGKELIAWRSLELRPLYEKHIAAIGANGLIEEVQRIRPTCHDEGHDLGRVIYARTLDLAAALHTCQDACFSGCMHGVLMEAMGAEESELGLANVREAIPTMCASDTLTELYLPGDCAHGMGHAAMYLSGYGITTAIEACDTFSEYPMRYYCATGAYMEYVNTRSRNGVSLAPCDTAPYPAACFRYRMVHVIREHYRANGTLAGLQDACASLDGKYRAGCFHGLGNAHSPGIAQRKWSLSGVCGGEPDDQYACIEGAMERMAKYAPKSAERVCATVSGWQRELCDQSVEHRMYSLEKAFDLYPE
;
A
#
# COMPACT_ATOMS: atom_id res chain seq x y z
N MET A 1 -13.77 -18.87 -63.77
CA MET A 1 -13.31 -19.68 -62.61
C MET A 1 -12.56 -18.71 -61.70
N ARG A 2 -13.24 -18.00 -60.79
CA ARG A 2 -13.50 -18.35 -59.38
C ARG A 2 -12.27 -18.97 -58.69
N GLY A 3 -11.62 -18.17 -57.85
CA GLY A 3 -10.68 -18.59 -56.81
C GLY A 3 -10.72 -17.53 -55.71
N ALA A 4 -11.63 -17.71 -54.76
CA ALA A 4 -11.94 -16.74 -53.72
C ALA A 4 -10.93 -16.81 -52.56
N PHE A 5 -10.50 -15.63 -52.13
CA PHE A 5 -9.88 -15.37 -50.84
C PHE A 5 -10.80 -15.83 -49.70
N LEU A 6 -10.24 -16.56 -48.72
CA LEU A 6 -10.80 -16.67 -47.37
C LEU A 6 -9.65 -16.73 -46.36
N PHE A 7 -9.22 -15.54 -45.91
CA PHE A 7 -8.54 -15.38 -44.63
C PHE A 7 -9.64 -15.32 -43.56
N PHE A 8 -9.79 -16.38 -42.78
CA PHE A 8 -10.58 -16.35 -41.55
C PHE A 8 -9.75 -15.63 -40.48
N LEU A 9 -9.90 -14.31 -40.36
CA LEU A 9 -9.54 -13.61 -39.13
C LEU A 9 -10.66 -13.87 -38.12
N PHE A 10 -10.37 -14.70 -37.12
CA PHE A 10 -11.12 -14.67 -35.86
C PHE A 10 -10.78 -13.37 -35.15
N LEU A 11 -11.60 -12.33 -35.37
CA LEU A 11 -11.68 -11.19 -34.47
C LEU A 11 -12.40 -11.67 -33.21
N VAL A 12 -11.63 -12.05 -32.18
CA VAL A 12 -12.14 -12.04 -30.81
C VAL A 12 -12.35 -10.57 -30.49
N SER A 13 -13.58 -10.10 -30.64
CA SER A 13 -13.96 -8.76 -30.20
C SER A 13 -13.87 -8.76 -28.67
N CYS A 14 -12.78 -8.24 -28.12
CA CYS A 14 -12.68 -7.95 -26.70
C CYS A 14 -13.61 -6.77 -26.41
N GLN A 15 -14.85 -7.06 -26.06
CA GLN A 15 -15.84 -6.05 -25.74
C GLN A 15 -15.42 -5.42 -24.40
N GLN A 16 -14.96 -4.17 -24.42
CA GLN A 16 -14.68 -3.41 -23.20
C GLN A 16 -15.95 -3.36 -22.36
N ALA A 17 -15.87 -3.79 -21.10
CA ALA A 17 -16.99 -3.70 -20.18
C ALA A 17 -17.19 -2.23 -19.81
N ALA A 18 -18.42 -1.72 -19.93
CA ALA A 18 -18.72 -0.37 -19.46
C ALA A 18 -18.65 -0.33 -17.93
N VAL A 19 -18.41 0.84 -17.33
CA VAL A 19 -18.43 1.02 -15.86
C VAL A 19 -19.74 0.51 -15.25
N SER A 20 -20.85 0.64 -15.97
CA SER A 20 -22.16 0.10 -15.59
C SER A 20 -22.15 -1.42 -15.38
N ASP A 21 -21.31 -2.15 -16.11
CA ASP A 21 -21.26 -3.61 -16.08
C ASP A 21 -20.52 -4.13 -14.84
N LEU A 22 -19.71 -3.28 -14.21
CA LEU A 22 -19.04 -3.56 -12.94
C LEU A 22 -19.86 -3.12 -11.72
N GLN A 23 -20.98 -2.43 -11.92
CA GLN A 23 -21.84 -1.91 -10.86
C GLN A 23 -23.21 -2.59 -10.91
N VAL A 24 -23.41 -3.60 -10.07
CA VAL A 24 -24.68 -4.35 -10.03
C VAL A 24 -25.53 -3.99 -8.81
N PRO A 25 -26.87 -4.07 -8.86
CA PRO A 25 -27.71 -3.83 -7.69
C PRO A 25 -27.47 -4.88 -6.60
N LEU A 26 -26.88 -4.47 -5.48
CA LEU A 26 -26.50 -5.36 -4.37
C LEU A 26 -27.69 -6.12 -3.76
N SER A 27 -28.89 -5.54 -3.82
CA SER A 27 -30.13 -6.20 -3.38
C SER A 27 -30.50 -7.42 -4.24
N ARG A 28 -29.96 -7.54 -5.46
CA ARG A 28 -30.22 -8.64 -6.40
C ARG A 28 -29.16 -9.73 -6.39
N THR A 29 -28.05 -9.52 -5.68
CA THR A 29 -26.88 -10.43 -5.71
C THR A 29 -26.53 -10.98 -4.33
N ALA A 30 -27.47 -10.95 -3.38
CA ALA A 30 -27.22 -11.34 -2.00
C ALA A 30 -26.74 -12.80 -1.85
N ALA A 31 -27.34 -13.74 -2.60
CA ALA A 31 -26.98 -15.15 -2.52
C ALA A 31 -25.59 -15.43 -3.12
N GLU A 32 -25.27 -14.80 -4.25
CA GLU A 32 -23.99 -14.91 -4.93
C GLU A 32 -22.87 -14.27 -4.09
N ARG A 33 -23.14 -13.12 -3.45
CA ARG A 33 -22.20 -12.48 -2.51
C ARG A 33 -21.93 -13.35 -1.29
N GLU A 34 -22.96 -14.00 -0.73
CA GLU A 34 -22.79 -14.94 0.37
C GLU A 34 -21.93 -16.16 -0.06
N ALA A 35 -22.14 -16.67 -1.27
CA ALA A 35 -21.34 -17.76 -1.83
C ALA A 35 -19.87 -17.34 -2.03
N PHE A 36 -19.62 -16.17 -2.63
CA PHE A 36 -18.29 -15.58 -2.74
C PHE A 36 -17.63 -15.43 -1.37
N GLY A 37 -18.34 -14.91 -0.38
CA GLY A 37 -17.81 -14.73 0.98
C GLY A 37 -17.39 -16.04 1.63
N LYS A 38 -18.15 -17.12 1.45
CA LYS A 38 -17.78 -18.47 1.92
C LYS A 38 -16.50 -18.96 1.25
N GLU A 39 -16.38 -18.77 -0.06
CA GLU A 39 -15.17 -19.14 -0.81
C GLU A 39 -13.96 -18.31 -0.37
N LEU A 40 -14.12 -17.00 -0.15
CA LEU A 40 -13.05 -16.10 0.31
C LEU A 40 -12.50 -16.50 1.68
N ILE A 41 -13.35 -16.95 2.60
CA ILE A 41 -12.96 -17.45 3.93
C ILE A 41 -12.22 -18.80 3.81
N ALA A 42 -12.67 -19.65 2.89
CA ALA A 42 -12.05 -20.95 2.63
C ALA A 42 -10.76 -20.85 1.80
N TRP A 43 -10.53 -19.73 1.11
CA TRP A 43 -9.39 -19.53 0.22
C TRP A 43 -8.06 -19.66 0.96
N ARG A 44 -7.09 -20.32 0.33
CA ARG A 44 -5.76 -20.60 0.91
C ARG A 44 -4.60 -20.09 0.06
N SER A 45 -4.84 -19.72 -1.20
CA SER A 45 -3.82 -19.08 -2.02
C SER A 45 -3.60 -17.63 -1.56
N LEU A 46 -2.39 -17.13 -1.77
CA LEU A 46 -2.07 -15.71 -1.59
C LEU A 46 -2.68 -14.86 -2.71
N GLU A 47 -2.89 -15.43 -3.89
CA GLU A 47 -3.50 -14.77 -5.04
C GLU A 47 -5.02 -14.96 -5.03
N LEU A 48 -5.76 -13.85 -5.07
CA LEU A 48 -7.21 -13.80 -5.10
C LEU A 48 -7.77 -13.52 -6.50
N ARG A 49 -6.93 -13.14 -7.45
CA ARG A 49 -7.35 -12.87 -8.84
C ARG A 49 -8.27 -13.95 -9.43
N PRO A 50 -7.95 -15.27 -9.37
CA PRO A 50 -8.84 -16.30 -9.94
C PRO A 50 -10.21 -16.35 -9.25
N LEU A 51 -10.27 -16.06 -7.95
CA LEU A 51 -11.51 -16.01 -7.20
C LEU A 51 -12.34 -14.79 -7.63
N TYR A 52 -11.70 -13.62 -7.77
CA TYR A 52 -12.38 -12.42 -8.23
C TYR A 52 -12.89 -12.55 -9.67
N GLU A 53 -12.09 -13.08 -10.59
CA GLU A 53 -12.49 -13.31 -11.98
C GLU A 53 -13.70 -14.24 -12.10
N LYS A 54 -13.78 -15.27 -11.24
CA LYS A 54 -14.92 -16.18 -11.17
C LYS A 54 -16.22 -15.48 -10.80
N HIS A 55 -16.17 -14.49 -9.91
CA HIS A 55 -17.38 -13.90 -9.29
C HIS A 55 -17.74 -12.52 -9.85
N ILE A 56 -16.81 -11.77 -10.46
CA ILE A 56 -17.03 -10.37 -10.86
C ILE A 56 -18.22 -10.17 -11.81
N ALA A 57 -18.48 -11.12 -12.71
CA ALA A 57 -19.62 -11.04 -13.61
C ALA A 57 -20.98 -11.20 -12.90
N ALA A 58 -21.01 -11.91 -11.77
CA ALA A 58 -22.23 -12.20 -11.02
C ALA A 58 -22.54 -11.10 -9.99
N ILE A 59 -21.51 -10.58 -9.31
CA ILE A 59 -21.69 -9.67 -8.17
C ILE A 59 -21.09 -8.28 -8.38
N GLY A 60 -20.52 -8.00 -9.56
CA GLY A 60 -19.88 -6.73 -9.87
C GLY A 60 -18.61 -6.48 -9.05
N ALA A 61 -17.91 -5.40 -9.37
CA ALA A 61 -16.80 -4.90 -8.57
C ALA A 61 -17.30 -4.39 -7.22
N ASN A 62 -18.46 -3.73 -7.17
CA ASN A 62 -19.04 -3.22 -5.93
C ASN A 62 -19.41 -4.33 -4.93
N GLY A 63 -19.96 -5.46 -5.40
CA GLY A 63 -20.23 -6.60 -4.53
C GLY A 63 -18.96 -7.29 -4.02
N LEU A 64 -17.91 -7.37 -4.86
CA LEU A 64 -16.60 -7.86 -4.43
C LEU A 64 -15.97 -6.95 -3.36
N ILE A 65 -15.93 -5.64 -3.61
CA ILE A 65 -15.38 -4.64 -2.68
C ILE A 65 -16.07 -4.74 -1.31
N GLU A 66 -17.40 -4.72 -1.29
CA GLU A 66 -18.16 -4.74 -0.03
C GLU A 66 -17.91 -6.03 0.77
N GLU A 67 -17.94 -7.19 0.11
CA GLU A 67 -17.74 -8.47 0.80
C GLU A 67 -16.30 -8.65 1.27
N VAL A 68 -15.31 -8.23 0.49
CA VAL A 68 -13.90 -8.27 0.90
C VAL A 68 -13.68 -7.38 2.12
N GLN A 69 -14.17 -6.14 2.12
CA GLN A 69 -14.05 -5.23 3.26
C GLN A 69 -14.81 -5.73 4.49
N ARG A 70 -15.97 -6.34 4.31
CA ARG A 70 -16.77 -6.92 5.40
C ARG A 70 -16.04 -8.09 6.08
N ILE A 71 -15.42 -8.96 5.30
CA ILE A 71 -14.75 -10.18 5.80
C ILE A 71 -13.33 -9.86 6.29
N ARG A 72 -12.62 -8.97 5.60
CA ARG A 72 -11.24 -8.56 5.87
C ARG A 72 -11.18 -7.03 5.98
N PRO A 73 -11.49 -6.45 7.14
CA PRO A 73 -11.56 -4.99 7.28
C PRO A 73 -10.25 -4.23 7.03
N THR A 74 -9.10 -4.92 6.93
CA THR A 74 -7.77 -4.35 6.63
C THR A 74 -7.24 -4.81 5.26
N CYS A 75 -8.13 -5.06 4.29
CA CYS A 75 -7.91 -5.80 3.04
C CYS A 75 -6.93 -5.22 2.02
N HIS A 76 -5.89 -4.50 2.43
CA HIS A 76 -5.01 -3.78 1.51
C HIS A 76 -4.37 -4.69 0.44
N ASP A 77 -3.71 -5.76 0.87
CA ASP A 77 -3.07 -6.73 -0.04
C ASP A 77 -4.12 -7.42 -0.94
N GLU A 78 -5.31 -7.72 -0.40
CA GLU A 78 -6.42 -8.29 -1.18
C GLU A 78 -6.97 -7.32 -2.23
N GLY A 79 -6.93 -6.02 -1.93
CA GLY A 79 -7.32 -4.96 -2.85
C GLY A 79 -6.48 -4.96 -4.13
N HIS A 80 -5.20 -5.32 -4.06
CA HIS A 80 -4.31 -5.33 -5.23
C HIS A 80 -4.87 -6.22 -6.35
N ASP A 81 -5.20 -7.48 -6.03
CA ASP A 81 -5.76 -8.39 -7.05
C ASP A 81 -7.15 -7.95 -7.54
N LEU A 82 -7.94 -7.29 -6.69
CA LEU A 82 -9.25 -6.78 -7.08
C LEU A 82 -9.11 -5.65 -8.11
N GLY A 83 -8.21 -4.70 -7.85
CA GLY A 83 -7.89 -3.61 -8.77
C GLY A 83 -7.39 -4.11 -10.12
N ARG A 84 -6.53 -5.13 -10.11
CA ARG A 84 -6.04 -5.77 -11.34
C ARG A 84 -7.16 -6.37 -12.17
N VAL A 85 -8.09 -7.08 -11.53
CA VAL A 85 -9.26 -7.64 -12.23
C VAL A 85 -10.19 -6.55 -12.77
N ILE A 86 -10.40 -5.47 -12.00
CA ILE A 86 -11.21 -4.34 -12.45
C ILE A 86 -10.60 -3.72 -13.71
N TYR A 87 -9.31 -3.38 -13.69
CA TYR A 87 -8.65 -2.80 -14.85
C TYR A 87 -8.63 -3.75 -16.05
N ALA A 88 -8.35 -5.04 -15.85
CA ALA A 88 -8.37 -6.02 -16.93
C ALA A 88 -9.76 -6.17 -17.60
N ARG A 89 -10.84 -5.74 -16.94
CA ARG A 89 -12.20 -5.73 -17.51
C ARG A 89 -12.54 -4.41 -18.20
N THR A 90 -12.07 -3.29 -17.67
CA THR A 90 -12.40 -1.95 -18.21
C THR A 90 -11.45 -1.55 -19.33
N LEU A 91 -10.16 -1.85 -19.20
CA LEU A 91 -9.05 -1.26 -19.97
C LEU A 91 -9.10 0.28 -19.98
N ASP A 92 -9.72 0.86 -18.96
CA ASP A 92 -9.91 2.30 -18.77
C ASP A 92 -9.49 2.63 -17.34
N LEU A 93 -8.43 3.42 -17.23
CA LEU A 93 -7.83 3.82 -15.97
C LEU A 93 -8.80 4.64 -15.14
N ALA A 94 -9.47 5.63 -15.73
CA ALA A 94 -10.35 6.52 -14.99
C ALA A 94 -11.60 5.80 -14.49
N ALA A 95 -12.17 4.93 -15.31
CA ALA A 95 -13.25 4.02 -14.94
C ALA A 95 -12.88 3.09 -13.76
N ALA A 96 -11.69 2.48 -13.83
CA ALA A 96 -11.21 1.56 -12.80
C ALA A 96 -10.94 2.28 -11.47
N LEU A 97 -10.29 3.45 -11.52
CA LEU A 97 -10.02 4.27 -10.33
C LEU A 97 -11.31 4.76 -9.66
N HIS A 98 -12.30 5.23 -10.42
CA HIS A 98 -13.62 5.60 -9.88
C HIS A 98 -14.38 4.42 -9.26
N THR A 99 -14.18 3.22 -9.81
CA THR A 99 -14.75 1.99 -9.23
C THR A 99 -14.07 1.63 -7.91
N CYS A 100 -12.75 1.82 -7.83
CA CYS A 100 -11.97 1.53 -6.63
C CYS A 100 -12.16 2.54 -5.50
N GLN A 101 -12.09 3.85 -5.77
CA GLN A 101 -12.00 4.89 -4.73
C GLN A 101 -10.96 4.50 -3.65
N ASP A 102 -11.23 4.72 -2.36
CA ASP A 102 -10.40 4.28 -1.23
C ASP A 102 -10.68 2.82 -0.79
N ALA A 103 -11.24 1.97 -1.66
CA ALA A 103 -11.52 0.58 -1.31
C ALA A 103 -10.25 -0.14 -0.85
N CYS A 104 -10.38 -0.82 0.29
CA CYS A 104 -9.26 -1.50 0.97
C CYS A 104 -8.06 -0.57 1.28
N PHE A 105 -8.32 0.68 1.67
CA PHE A 105 -7.28 1.68 1.98
C PHE A 105 -6.33 1.86 0.79
N SER A 106 -6.90 2.26 -0.34
CA SER A 106 -6.22 2.45 -1.63
C SER A 106 -5.62 1.18 -2.27
N GLY A 107 -5.72 0.00 -1.64
CA GLY A 107 -5.20 -1.25 -2.21
C GLY A 107 -5.80 -1.57 -3.59
N CYS A 108 -7.09 -1.28 -3.79
CA CYS A 108 -7.73 -1.43 -5.10
C CYS A 108 -7.05 -0.55 -6.18
N MET A 109 -6.76 0.71 -5.85
CA MET A 109 -6.07 1.63 -6.77
C MET A 109 -4.66 1.14 -7.12
N HIS A 110 -3.89 0.62 -6.17
CA HIS A 110 -2.55 0.10 -6.46
C HIS A 110 -2.61 -1.05 -7.46
N GLY A 111 -3.59 -1.94 -7.30
CA GLY A 111 -3.86 -3.03 -8.23
C GLY A 111 -4.17 -2.56 -9.65
N VAL A 112 -4.97 -1.50 -9.78
CA VAL A 112 -5.25 -0.86 -11.08
C VAL A 112 -3.95 -0.37 -11.72
N LEU A 113 -3.09 0.33 -10.97
CA LEU A 113 -1.80 0.83 -11.49
C LEU A 113 -0.86 -0.32 -11.89
N MET A 114 -0.79 -1.39 -11.09
CA MET A 114 0.01 -2.58 -11.38
C MET A 114 -0.39 -3.25 -12.71
N GLU A 115 -1.70 -3.40 -12.97
CA GLU A 115 -2.19 -4.02 -14.21
C GLU A 115 -2.06 -3.06 -15.41
N ALA A 116 -2.42 -1.78 -15.22
CA ALA A 116 -2.38 -0.77 -16.27
C ALA A 116 -0.99 -0.56 -16.84
N MET A 117 0.06 -0.69 -16.04
CA MET A 117 1.44 -0.56 -16.49
C MET A 117 2.07 -1.89 -16.95
N GLY A 118 1.34 -3.01 -16.85
CA GLY A 118 1.81 -4.32 -17.30
C GLY A 118 1.24 -4.78 -18.63
N ALA A 119 0.15 -4.18 -19.10
CA ALA A 119 -0.57 -4.67 -20.28
C ALA A 119 0.20 -4.37 -21.60
N GLU A 120 0.28 -5.34 -22.51
CA GLU A 120 0.95 -5.16 -23.82
C GLU A 120 0.28 -4.08 -24.70
N GLU A 121 -1.00 -3.81 -24.47
CA GLU A 121 -1.76 -2.73 -25.13
C GLU A 121 -1.74 -1.42 -24.34
N SER A 122 -1.18 -1.41 -23.12
CA SER A 122 -0.98 -0.14 -22.44
C SER A 122 0.22 0.56 -23.07
N GLU A 123 0.12 1.87 -23.20
CA GLU A 123 1.24 2.70 -23.61
C GLU A 123 2.40 2.67 -22.59
N LEU A 124 2.39 1.79 -21.58
CA LEU A 124 3.13 1.94 -20.33
C LEU A 124 3.83 0.67 -19.79
N GLY A 125 4.67 -0.05 -20.56
CA GLY A 125 5.55 -1.13 -20.05
C GLY A 125 6.69 -0.67 -19.10
N LEU A 126 7.62 -1.54 -18.64
CA LEU A 126 8.66 -1.17 -17.64
C LEU A 126 9.55 0.03 -18.06
N ALA A 127 9.93 0.14 -19.34
CA ALA A 127 10.62 1.33 -19.85
C ALA A 127 9.74 2.59 -19.69
N ASN A 128 8.45 2.42 -19.90
CA ASN A 128 7.45 3.47 -19.82
C ASN A 128 7.00 3.72 -18.38
N VAL A 129 7.27 2.84 -17.40
CA VAL A 129 7.04 3.09 -15.97
C VAL A 129 8.01 4.15 -15.47
N ARG A 130 9.28 4.09 -15.88
CA ARG A 130 10.25 5.17 -15.60
C ARG A 130 9.85 6.49 -16.27
N GLU A 131 9.16 6.43 -17.41
CA GLU A 131 8.64 7.62 -18.10
C GLU A 131 7.31 8.13 -17.52
N ALA A 132 6.45 7.24 -17.02
CA ALA A 132 5.15 7.56 -16.45
C ALA A 132 5.21 8.02 -15.01
N ILE A 133 6.10 7.45 -14.19
CA ILE A 133 6.25 7.80 -12.77
C ILE A 133 6.27 9.32 -12.54
N PRO A 134 7.07 10.12 -13.26
CA PRO A 134 7.16 11.56 -13.02
C PRO A 134 5.85 12.33 -13.20
N THR A 135 4.92 11.85 -14.04
CA THR A 135 3.72 12.61 -14.44
C THR A 135 2.39 11.94 -14.09
N MET A 136 2.38 10.64 -13.81
CA MET A 136 1.14 9.86 -13.59
C MET A 136 0.30 10.45 -12.45
N CYS A 137 0.95 10.75 -11.33
CA CYS A 137 0.29 11.29 -10.13
C CYS A 137 -0.15 12.75 -10.25
N ALA A 138 0.13 13.40 -11.38
CA ALA A 138 -0.35 14.74 -11.70
C ALA A 138 -1.57 14.73 -12.65
N SER A 139 -2.08 13.55 -13.04
CA SER A 139 -3.29 13.46 -13.86
C SER A 139 -4.55 13.85 -13.08
N ASP A 140 -5.50 14.49 -13.77
CA ASP A 140 -6.73 15.02 -13.16
C ASP A 140 -7.46 13.96 -12.33
N THR A 141 -7.67 12.75 -12.87
CA THR A 141 -8.37 11.67 -12.17
C THR A 141 -7.66 11.23 -10.89
N LEU A 142 -6.32 11.11 -10.90
CA LEU A 142 -5.58 10.69 -9.71
C LEU A 142 -5.56 11.78 -8.65
N THR A 143 -5.39 13.04 -9.05
CA THR A 143 -5.40 14.18 -8.12
C THR A 143 -6.78 14.47 -7.53
N GLU A 144 -7.86 14.14 -8.23
CA GLU A 144 -9.24 14.24 -7.73
C GLU A 144 -9.53 13.19 -6.64
N LEU A 145 -9.04 11.96 -6.84
CA LEU A 145 -9.41 10.81 -6.02
C LEU A 145 -8.43 10.50 -4.88
N TYR A 146 -7.16 10.86 -5.01
CA TYR A 146 -6.09 10.43 -4.12
C TYR A 146 -5.09 11.54 -3.78
N LEU A 147 -4.46 11.42 -2.61
CA LEU A 147 -3.31 12.26 -2.29
C LEU A 147 -2.14 11.90 -3.22
N PRO A 148 -1.34 12.87 -3.70
CA PRO A 148 -0.20 12.57 -4.56
C PRO A 148 0.78 11.55 -3.97
N GLY A 149 1.03 11.59 -2.67
CA GLY A 149 1.87 10.60 -2.00
C GLY A 149 1.27 9.19 -1.97
N ASP A 150 -0.06 9.06 -1.94
CA ASP A 150 -0.76 7.77 -2.01
C ASP A 150 -0.64 7.18 -3.42
N CYS A 151 -0.81 8.02 -4.45
CA CYS A 151 -0.49 7.65 -5.82
C CYS A 151 0.97 7.22 -5.97
N ALA A 152 1.93 8.01 -5.45
CA ALA A 152 3.35 7.68 -5.51
C ALA A 152 3.63 6.33 -4.86
N HIS A 153 3.03 6.06 -3.70
CA HIS A 153 3.09 4.77 -3.04
C HIS A 153 2.54 3.64 -3.95
N GLY A 154 1.39 3.82 -4.58
CA GLY A 154 0.87 2.91 -5.62
C GLY A 154 1.82 2.69 -6.80
N MET A 155 2.52 3.73 -7.27
CA MET A 155 3.56 3.61 -8.29
C MET A 155 4.73 2.72 -7.83
N GLY A 156 5.07 2.75 -6.54
CA GLY A 156 6.06 1.86 -5.93
C GLY A 156 5.67 0.38 -6.02
N HIS A 157 4.39 0.06 -5.80
CA HIS A 157 3.86 -1.29 -6.01
C HIS A 157 4.03 -1.73 -7.47
N ALA A 158 3.62 -0.87 -8.42
CA ALA A 158 3.76 -1.15 -9.85
C ALA A 158 5.23 -1.34 -10.26
N ALA A 159 6.14 -0.48 -9.81
CA ALA A 159 7.57 -0.60 -10.08
C ALA A 159 8.16 -1.93 -9.56
N MET A 160 7.78 -2.36 -8.36
CA MET A 160 8.23 -3.64 -7.81
C MET A 160 7.67 -4.84 -8.59
N TYR A 161 6.38 -4.79 -8.93
CA TYR A 161 5.72 -5.83 -9.70
C TYR A 161 6.36 -6.01 -11.09
N LEU A 162 6.55 -4.91 -11.82
CA LEU A 162 7.04 -4.91 -13.21
C LEU A 162 8.55 -5.17 -13.32
N SER A 163 9.31 -4.88 -12.27
CA SER A 163 10.73 -5.25 -12.18
C SER A 163 10.95 -6.73 -11.83
N GLY A 164 9.90 -7.54 -11.74
CA GLY A 164 10.01 -8.95 -11.35
C GLY A 164 10.45 -9.12 -9.89
N TYR A 165 10.05 -8.19 -9.02
CA TYR A 165 10.47 -8.08 -7.63
C TYR A 165 11.96 -7.74 -7.42
N GLY A 166 12.55 -6.96 -8.34
CA GLY A 166 13.91 -6.46 -8.24
C GLY A 166 13.99 -5.13 -7.48
N ILE A 167 14.28 -5.16 -6.18
CA ILE A 167 14.25 -3.96 -5.31
C ILE A 167 15.12 -2.81 -5.80
N THR A 168 16.35 -3.08 -6.25
CA THR A 168 17.23 -2.03 -6.78
C THR A 168 16.60 -1.32 -7.97
N THR A 169 16.07 -2.07 -8.94
CA THR A 169 15.43 -1.52 -10.14
C THR A 169 14.16 -0.74 -9.81
N ALA A 170 13.39 -1.20 -8.83
CA ALA A 170 12.18 -0.51 -8.37
C ALA A 170 12.48 0.83 -7.69
N ILE A 171 13.48 0.87 -6.80
CA ILE A 171 13.91 2.12 -6.14
C ILE A 171 14.47 3.10 -7.18
N GLU A 172 15.30 2.64 -8.12
CA GLU A 172 15.79 3.50 -9.22
C GLU A 172 14.64 4.08 -10.07
N ALA A 173 13.51 3.36 -10.20
CA ALA A 173 12.34 3.89 -10.88
C ALA A 173 11.65 4.97 -10.04
N CYS A 174 11.57 4.80 -8.72
CA CYS A 174 11.04 5.82 -7.80
C CYS A 174 11.86 7.11 -7.78
N ASP A 175 13.18 7.01 -7.96
CA ASP A 175 14.10 8.16 -7.99
C ASP A 175 13.84 9.11 -9.17
N THR A 176 13.04 8.68 -10.15
CA THR A 176 12.64 9.52 -11.31
C THR A 176 11.64 10.62 -10.93
N PHE A 177 10.96 10.53 -9.78
CA PHE A 177 10.16 11.64 -9.27
C PHE A 177 11.05 12.88 -9.03
N SER A 178 10.57 14.06 -9.36
CA SER A 178 11.33 15.30 -9.16
C SER A 178 11.44 15.70 -7.68
N GLU A 179 10.38 15.45 -6.91
CA GLU A 179 10.26 15.87 -5.52
C GLU A 179 10.58 14.75 -4.54
N TYR A 180 11.38 15.05 -3.52
CA TYR A 180 11.80 14.07 -2.52
C TYR A 180 10.62 13.36 -1.82
N PRO A 181 9.56 14.04 -1.36
CA PRO A 181 8.40 13.36 -0.75
C PRO A 181 7.77 12.30 -1.65
N MET A 182 7.71 12.56 -2.97
CA MET A 182 7.18 11.61 -3.95
C MET A 182 8.09 10.39 -4.12
N ARG A 183 9.43 10.60 -4.18
CA ARG A 183 10.40 9.49 -4.18
C ARG A 183 10.28 8.63 -2.93
N TYR A 184 10.21 9.27 -1.75
CA TYR A 184 10.04 8.59 -0.48
C TYR A 184 8.78 7.72 -0.47
N TYR A 185 7.62 8.28 -0.84
CA TYR A 185 6.38 7.51 -0.82
C TYR A 185 6.37 6.41 -1.89
N CYS A 186 6.94 6.63 -3.07
CA CYS A 186 7.17 5.54 -4.02
C CYS A 186 8.03 4.42 -3.43
N ALA A 187 9.13 4.75 -2.77
CA ALA A 187 9.97 3.77 -2.09
C ALA A 187 9.17 2.98 -1.01
N THR A 188 8.21 3.62 -0.31
CA THR A 188 7.36 2.89 0.65
C THR A 188 6.55 1.77 -0.03
N GLY A 189 5.98 2.01 -1.21
CA GLY A 189 5.22 0.99 -1.95
C GLY A 189 6.11 -0.15 -2.44
N ALA A 190 7.28 0.20 -2.99
CA ALA A 190 8.26 -0.79 -3.41
C ALA A 190 8.73 -1.66 -2.24
N TYR A 191 9.13 -1.06 -1.12
CA TYR A 191 9.56 -1.83 0.05
C TYR A 191 8.45 -2.67 0.67
N MET A 192 7.19 -2.23 0.64
CA MET A 192 6.06 -3.03 1.10
C MET A 192 6.00 -4.36 0.34
N GLU A 193 5.97 -4.31 -0.99
CA GLU A 193 5.94 -5.49 -1.85
C GLU A 193 7.16 -6.39 -1.65
N TYR A 194 8.35 -5.79 -1.60
CA TYR A 194 9.59 -6.53 -1.39
C TYR A 194 9.60 -7.26 -0.04
N VAL A 195 9.29 -6.56 1.06
CA VAL A 195 9.32 -7.15 2.39
C VAL A 195 8.26 -8.25 2.51
N ASN A 196 7.05 -8.00 2.01
CA ASN A 196 5.95 -8.96 2.04
C ASN A 196 6.20 -10.19 1.14
N THR A 197 7.04 -10.09 0.12
CA THR A 197 7.27 -11.21 -0.80
C THR A 197 8.59 -11.95 -0.52
N ARG A 198 9.66 -11.21 -0.19
CA ARG A 198 11.03 -11.73 -0.15
C ARG A 198 11.68 -11.68 1.24
N SER A 199 11.18 -10.86 2.17
CA SER A 199 11.85 -10.59 3.45
C SER A 199 10.91 -10.60 4.68
N ARG A 200 9.97 -11.55 4.71
CA ARG A 200 8.93 -11.66 5.77
C ARG A 200 9.39 -12.23 7.11
N ASN A 201 10.53 -12.90 7.16
CA ASN A 201 10.91 -13.74 8.30
C ASN A 201 12.11 -13.18 9.06
N GLY A 202 12.24 -13.58 10.33
CA GLY A 202 13.37 -13.28 11.19
C GLY A 202 13.36 -11.87 11.80
N VAL A 203 14.27 -11.67 12.75
CA VAL A 203 14.43 -10.42 13.53
C VAL A 203 15.49 -9.47 12.99
N SER A 204 16.15 -9.81 11.88
CA SER A 204 17.18 -8.96 11.28
C SER A 204 16.61 -7.59 10.85
N LEU A 205 17.35 -6.51 11.09
CA LEU A 205 17.00 -5.17 10.59
C LEU A 205 17.29 -5.01 9.09
N ALA A 206 18.05 -5.95 8.50
CA ALA A 206 18.32 -5.97 7.07
C ALA A 206 17.05 -6.19 6.23
N PRO A 207 17.02 -5.64 5.00
CA PRO A 207 18.05 -4.80 4.38
C PRO A 207 17.97 -3.32 4.78
N CYS A 208 17.00 -2.94 5.63
CA CYS A 208 16.68 -1.53 5.89
C CYS A 208 17.76 -0.78 6.68
N ASP A 209 18.69 -1.50 7.32
CA ASP A 209 19.87 -0.99 8.00
C ASP A 209 20.94 -0.44 7.04
N THR A 210 20.82 -0.71 5.75
CA THR A 210 21.76 -0.26 4.71
C THR A 210 21.08 0.31 3.47
N ALA A 211 19.84 -0.07 3.20
CA ALA A 211 19.13 0.31 1.99
C ALA A 211 18.76 1.83 1.93
N PRO A 212 18.60 2.41 0.72
CA PRO A 212 18.08 3.76 0.54
C PRO A 212 16.68 3.94 1.15
N TYR A 213 16.33 5.16 1.54
CA TYR A 213 15.03 5.46 2.18
C TYR A 213 14.72 4.54 3.39
N PRO A 214 15.57 4.51 4.43
CA PRO A 214 15.47 3.53 5.50
C PRO A 214 14.13 3.60 6.26
N ALA A 215 13.57 4.78 6.48
CA ALA A 215 12.24 4.92 7.09
C ALA A 215 11.14 4.26 6.24
N ALA A 216 11.21 4.37 4.91
CA ALA A 216 10.29 3.70 4.01
C ALA A 216 10.40 2.17 4.09
N CYS A 217 11.63 1.64 4.20
CA CYS A 217 11.87 0.21 4.37
C CYS A 217 11.43 -0.31 5.75
N PHE A 218 11.85 0.36 6.82
CA PHE A 218 11.55 -0.03 8.20
C PHE A 218 10.05 0.02 8.51
N ARG A 219 9.28 0.91 7.85
CA ARG A 219 7.81 0.95 7.93
C ARG A 219 7.17 -0.44 7.81
N TYR A 220 7.70 -1.29 6.93
CA TYR A 220 7.18 -2.64 6.69
C TYR A 220 8.03 -3.72 7.36
N ARG A 221 9.36 -3.60 7.33
CA ARG A 221 10.24 -4.60 7.93
C ARG A 221 9.99 -4.76 9.42
N MET A 222 9.74 -3.66 10.13
CA MET A 222 9.58 -3.68 11.58
C MET A 222 8.32 -4.43 12.03
N VAL A 223 7.26 -4.49 11.21
CA VAL A 223 6.06 -5.30 11.46
C VAL A 223 6.44 -6.79 11.62
N HIS A 224 7.35 -7.28 10.79
CA HIS A 224 7.83 -8.66 10.84
C HIS A 224 8.83 -8.89 11.97
N VAL A 225 9.78 -7.96 12.15
CA VAL A 225 10.78 -8.03 13.21
C VAL A 225 10.11 -8.12 14.58
N ILE A 226 9.18 -7.21 14.90
CA ILE A 226 8.45 -7.20 16.16
C ILE A 226 7.68 -8.51 16.38
N ARG A 227 7.02 -9.01 15.33
CA ARG A 227 6.23 -10.23 15.42
C ARG A 227 7.09 -11.43 15.81
N GLU A 228 8.23 -11.62 15.15
CA GLU A 228 9.13 -12.73 15.49
C GLU A 228 9.87 -12.48 16.81
N HIS A 229 10.22 -11.23 17.12
CA HIS A 229 10.87 -10.84 18.38
C HIS A 229 10.01 -11.18 19.59
N TYR A 230 8.73 -10.79 19.59
CA TYR A 230 7.83 -11.12 20.70
C TYR A 230 7.46 -12.61 20.76
N ARG A 231 7.43 -13.32 19.62
CA ARG A 231 7.29 -14.79 19.64
C ARG A 231 8.47 -15.49 20.29
N ALA A 232 9.67 -14.90 20.19
CA ALA A 232 10.87 -15.36 20.86
C ALA A 232 11.01 -14.82 22.29
N ASN A 233 9.93 -14.29 22.90
CA ASN A 233 9.92 -13.67 24.24
C ASN A 233 10.85 -12.45 24.38
N GLY A 234 11.13 -11.76 23.28
CA GLY A 234 11.85 -10.49 23.30
C GLY A 234 11.08 -9.38 24.02
N THR A 235 11.76 -8.30 24.39
CA THR A 235 11.18 -7.15 25.09
C THR A 235 11.15 -5.91 24.21
N LEU A 236 10.27 -4.94 24.54
CA LEU A 236 10.26 -3.63 23.88
C LEU A 236 11.62 -2.92 24.01
N ALA A 237 12.25 -2.98 25.19
CA ALA A 237 13.58 -2.43 25.42
C ALA A 237 14.61 -3.03 24.44
N GLY A 238 14.57 -4.35 24.20
CA GLY A 238 15.47 -4.98 23.23
C GLY A 238 15.27 -4.49 21.79
N LEU A 239 14.06 -4.07 21.40
CA LEU A 239 13.81 -3.46 20.09
C LEU A 239 14.33 -2.02 20.03
N GLN A 240 14.13 -1.26 21.10
CA GLN A 240 14.67 0.10 21.24
C GLN A 240 16.19 0.08 21.20
N ASP A 241 16.83 -0.84 21.91
CA ASP A 241 18.29 -1.04 21.89
C ASP A 241 18.79 -1.44 20.48
N ALA A 242 18.05 -2.30 19.77
CA ALA A 242 18.39 -2.66 18.40
C ALA A 242 18.33 -1.45 17.46
N CYS A 243 17.30 -0.61 17.53
CA CYS A 243 17.24 0.63 16.75
C CYS A 243 18.33 1.64 17.17
N ALA A 244 18.59 1.77 18.48
CA ALA A 244 19.61 2.68 19.01
C ALA A 244 21.04 2.28 18.64
N SER A 245 21.27 1.03 18.23
CA SER A 245 22.55 0.55 17.71
C SER A 245 22.87 1.00 16.28
N LEU A 246 21.89 1.56 15.57
CA LEU A 246 22.08 2.17 14.26
C LEU A 246 22.45 3.65 14.40
N ASP A 247 22.93 4.25 13.31
CA ASP A 247 23.32 5.66 13.25
C ASP A 247 22.53 6.44 12.20
N GLY A 248 22.40 7.76 12.42
CA GLY A 248 21.82 8.72 11.48
C GLY A 248 20.44 8.32 10.95
N LYS A 249 20.26 8.40 9.63
CA LYS A 249 18.99 8.10 8.95
C LYS A 249 18.47 6.68 9.20
N TYR A 250 19.36 5.71 9.43
CA TYR A 250 18.98 4.32 9.68
C TYR A 250 18.36 4.16 11.07
N ARG A 251 18.90 4.86 12.08
CA ARG A 251 18.34 4.94 13.42
C ARG A 251 16.96 5.59 13.39
N ALA A 252 16.86 6.79 12.79
CA ALA A 252 15.59 7.49 12.65
C ALA A 252 14.53 6.64 11.91
N GLY A 253 14.92 5.98 10.82
CA GLY A 253 14.05 5.07 10.09
C GLY A 253 13.60 3.85 10.91
N CYS A 254 14.50 3.27 11.72
CA CYS A 254 14.16 2.14 12.60
C CYS A 254 13.11 2.55 13.64
N PHE A 255 13.28 3.71 14.29
CA PHE A 255 12.31 4.24 15.24
C PHE A 255 10.97 4.60 14.58
N HIS A 256 10.99 5.16 13.36
CA HIS A 256 9.77 5.37 12.57
C HIS A 256 9.01 4.07 12.33
N GLY A 257 9.72 3.02 11.90
CA GLY A 257 9.16 1.68 11.76
C GLY A 257 8.65 1.10 13.08
N LEU A 258 9.35 1.34 14.19
CA LEU A 258 8.97 0.86 15.53
C LEU A 258 7.62 1.41 15.95
N GLY A 259 7.42 2.73 15.78
CA GLY A 259 6.15 3.40 16.04
C GLY A 259 5.05 2.89 15.11
N ASN A 260 5.33 2.80 13.81
CA ASN A 260 4.39 2.28 12.82
C ASN A 260 3.87 0.89 13.17
N ALA A 261 4.77 -0.03 13.50
CA ALA A 261 4.44 -1.42 13.74
C ALA A 261 3.76 -1.68 15.10
N HIS A 262 4.01 -0.84 16.12
CA HIS A 262 3.29 -0.90 17.40
C HIS A 262 1.93 -0.19 17.38
N SER A 263 1.64 0.60 16.34
CA SER A 263 0.46 1.45 16.29
C SER A 263 -0.88 0.72 16.50
N PRO A 264 -1.10 -0.53 16.04
CA PRO A 264 -2.32 -1.27 16.39
C PRO A 264 -2.44 -1.56 17.89
N GLY A 265 -1.32 -1.86 18.55
CA GLY A 265 -1.26 -2.09 19.99
C GLY A 265 -1.46 -0.81 20.80
N ILE A 266 -0.89 0.31 20.33
CA ILE A 266 -1.11 1.65 20.90
C ILE A 266 -2.59 2.05 20.78
N ALA A 267 -3.20 1.88 19.60
CA ALA A 267 -4.62 2.14 19.37
C ALA A 267 -5.54 1.35 20.30
N GLN A 268 -5.14 0.12 20.65
CA GLN A 268 -5.84 -0.78 21.57
C GLN A 268 -5.46 -0.61 23.04
N ARG A 269 -4.63 0.40 23.38
CA ARG A 269 -4.12 0.66 24.75
C ARG A 269 -3.35 -0.50 25.38
N LYS A 270 -2.79 -1.39 24.56
CA LYS A 270 -1.86 -2.45 25.01
C LYS A 270 -0.48 -1.87 25.33
N TRP A 271 -0.13 -0.77 24.67
CA TRP A 271 1.11 -0.02 24.85
C TRP A 271 0.78 1.47 24.98
N SER A 272 1.57 2.22 25.75
CA SER A 272 1.53 3.69 25.72
C SER A 272 2.42 4.23 24.61
N LEU A 273 2.02 5.35 24.00
CA LEU A 273 2.84 6.02 22.97
C LEU A 273 4.22 6.39 23.52
N SER A 274 4.28 7.00 24.70
CA SER A 274 5.53 7.37 25.37
C SER A 274 6.39 6.17 25.80
N GLY A 275 5.79 5.00 26.03
CA GLY A 275 6.54 3.79 26.36
C GLY A 275 7.23 3.20 25.13
N VAL A 276 6.54 3.18 23.99
CA VAL A 276 7.09 2.70 22.71
C VAL A 276 8.10 3.69 22.15
N CYS A 277 7.73 4.97 22.10
CA CYS A 277 8.55 6.06 21.58
C CYS A 277 9.38 6.69 22.70
N GLY A 278 10.33 5.92 23.20
CA GLY A 278 11.40 6.40 24.08
C GLY A 278 12.67 6.75 23.30
N GLY A 279 13.76 7.03 24.01
CA GLY A 279 15.06 7.37 23.40
C GLY A 279 15.32 8.88 23.35
N GLU A 280 16.22 9.28 22.45
CA GLU A 280 16.58 10.68 22.23
C GLU A 280 15.44 11.45 21.53
N PRO A 281 15.44 12.80 21.53
CA PRO A 281 14.37 13.59 20.90
C PRO A 281 14.07 13.20 19.44
N ASP A 282 15.10 12.94 18.62
CA ASP A 282 14.91 12.53 17.22
C ASP A 282 14.31 11.12 17.09
N ASP A 283 14.67 10.19 17.99
CA ASP A 283 14.09 8.85 18.05
C ASP A 283 12.59 8.93 18.37
N GLN A 284 12.25 9.76 19.36
CA GLN A 284 10.89 10.01 19.79
C GLN A 284 10.08 10.68 18.67
N TYR A 285 10.66 11.68 18.00
CA TYR A 285 10.04 12.34 16.86
C TYR A 285 9.67 11.31 15.81
N ALA A 286 10.66 10.52 15.38
CA ALA A 286 10.46 9.57 14.31
C ALA A 286 9.45 8.49 14.65
N CYS A 287 9.50 7.96 15.87
CA CYS A 287 8.56 6.97 16.34
C CYS A 287 7.13 7.50 16.44
N ILE A 288 6.92 8.71 16.97
CA ILE A 288 5.59 9.33 17.08
C ILE A 288 5.00 9.54 15.69
N GLU A 289 5.78 10.08 14.75
CA GLU A 289 5.34 10.30 13.37
C GLU A 289 4.91 8.97 12.73
N GLY A 290 5.77 7.94 12.78
CA GLY A 290 5.49 6.63 12.18
C GLY A 290 4.25 5.95 12.77
N ALA A 291 4.02 6.11 14.08
CA ALA A 291 2.81 5.61 14.74
C ALA A 291 1.56 6.35 14.27
N MET A 292 1.60 7.68 14.25
CA MET A 292 0.43 8.52 13.95
C MET A 292 0.04 8.50 12.48
N GLU A 293 0.99 8.45 11.54
CA GLU A 293 0.67 8.31 10.11
C GLU A 293 -0.20 7.06 9.86
N ARG A 294 0.15 5.94 10.47
CA ARG A 294 -0.62 4.70 10.34
C ARG A 294 -1.96 4.80 11.06
N MET A 295 -1.98 5.33 12.28
CA MET A 295 -3.22 5.44 13.05
C MET A 295 -4.20 6.43 12.42
N ALA A 296 -3.75 7.51 11.80
CA ALA A 296 -4.60 8.46 11.10
C ALA A 296 -5.40 7.79 9.97
N LYS A 297 -4.82 6.82 9.25
CA LYS A 297 -5.51 6.06 8.21
C LYS A 297 -6.43 4.97 8.79
N TYR A 298 -5.92 4.14 9.70
CA TYR A 298 -6.64 2.91 10.12
C TYR A 298 -7.46 3.05 11.40
N ALA A 299 -7.18 4.05 12.23
CA ALA A 299 -7.81 4.23 13.54
C ALA A 299 -7.87 5.71 13.98
N PRO A 300 -8.43 6.63 13.16
CA PRO A 300 -8.32 8.08 13.37
C PRO A 300 -8.82 8.55 14.75
N LYS A 301 -9.97 8.04 15.20
CA LYS A 301 -10.51 8.34 16.54
C LYS A 301 -9.59 7.88 17.67
N SER A 302 -8.84 6.79 17.46
CA SER A 302 -7.86 6.32 18.43
C SER A 302 -6.59 7.18 18.42
N ALA A 303 -6.20 7.70 17.26
CA ALA A 303 -5.06 8.61 17.12
C ALA A 303 -5.27 9.89 17.94
N GLU A 304 -6.41 10.57 17.78
CA GLU A 304 -6.77 11.76 18.57
C GLU A 304 -6.71 11.50 20.08
N ARG A 305 -7.27 10.38 20.54
CA ARG A 305 -7.24 9.99 21.96
C ARG A 305 -5.84 9.70 22.46
N VAL A 306 -4.97 9.14 21.62
CA VAL A 306 -3.60 8.81 21.99
C VAL A 306 -2.75 10.09 22.07
N CYS A 307 -2.91 11.03 21.14
CA CYS A 307 -2.23 12.33 21.23
C CYS A 307 -2.59 13.07 22.51
N ALA A 308 -3.82 12.96 23.00
CA ALA A 308 -4.23 13.52 24.30
C ALA A 308 -3.48 12.96 25.53
N THR A 309 -2.68 11.90 25.39
CA THR A 309 -1.90 11.30 26.49
C THR A 309 -0.47 11.81 26.59
N VAL A 310 0.00 12.59 25.62
CA VAL A 310 1.33 13.23 25.60
C VAL A 310 1.20 14.75 25.73
N SER A 311 2.31 15.46 25.96
CA SER A 311 2.32 16.90 26.23
C SER A 311 3.54 17.59 25.61
N GLY A 312 3.52 18.93 25.55
CA GLY A 312 4.60 19.73 24.96
C GLY A 312 4.79 19.43 23.47
N TRP A 313 6.05 19.45 23.01
CA TRP A 313 6.39 19.25 21.60
C TRP A 313 5.93 17.88 21.05
N GLN A 314 5.87 16.83 21.89
CA GLN A 314 5.37 15.52 21.49
C GLN A 314 3.87 15.57 21.16
N ARG A 315 3.09 16.40 21.87
CA ARG A 315 1.68 16.60 21.59
C ARG A 315 1.47 17.33 20.26
N GLU A 316 2.23 18.40 20.05
CA GLU A 316 2.20 19.18 18.81
C GLU A 316 2.53 18.31 17.60
N LEU A 317 3.62 17.54 17.67
CA LEU A 317 4.00 16.58 16.63
C LEU A 317 2.93 15.51 16.40
N CYS A 318 2.38 14.95 17.48
CA CYS A 318 1.36 13.91 17.38
C CYS A 318 0.10 14.44 16.66
N ASP A 319 -0.41 15.61 17.09
CA ASP A 319 -1.58 16.23 16.47
C ASP A 319 -1.31 16.58 15.00
N GLN A 320 -0.14 17.16 14.69
CA GLN A 320 0.28 17.47 13.32
C GLN A 320 0.35 16.20 12.44
N SER A 321 0.94 15.12 12.95
CA SER A 321 1.04 13.84 12.22
C SER A 321 -0.34 13.24 11.94
N VAL A 322 -1.31 13.44 12.83
CA VAL A 322 -2.70 13.02 12.61
C VAL A 322 -3.38 13.89 11.55
N GLU A 323 -3.17 15.20 11.60
CA GLU A 323 -3.72 16.17 10.64
C GLU A 323 -3.19 15.92 9.22
N HIS A 324 -1.88 15.72 9.08
CA HIS A 324 -1.21 15.43 7.83
C HIS A 324 -1.63 14.05 7.25
N ARG A 325 -2.11 13.13 8.10
CA ARG A 325 -2.46 11.76 7.72
C ARG A 325 -1.27 11.01 7.08
N MET A 326 -1.55 9.82 6.60
CA MET A 326 -0.62 9.07 5.77
C MET A 326 -0.50 9.74 4.40
N TYR A 327 0.72 9.86 3.88
CA TYR A 327 1.03 10.36 2.53
C TYR A 327 1.04 11.89 2.30
N SER A 328 1.10 12.70 3.35
CA SER A 328 1.29 14.15 3.19
C SER A 328 2.66 14.51 2.63
N LEU A 329 2.69 15.40 1.65
CA LEU A 329 3.93 15.97 1.12
C LEU A 329 4.48 17.10 1.99
N GLU A 330 3.71 17.58 2.99
CA GLU A 330 4.01 18.78 3.77
C GLU A 330 4.72 18.50 5.11
N LYS A 331 5.05 17.23 5.39
CA LYS A 331 5.77 16.86 6.61
C LYS A 331 7.28 17.10 6.48
N ALA A 332 7.96 17.13 7.62
CA ALA A 332 9.41 17.27 7.65
C ALA A 332 10.09 15.95 7.25
N PHE A 333 10.97 16.01 6.25
CA PHE A 333 11.73 14.86 5.74
C PHE A 333 13.21 14.92 6.07
N ASP A 334 13.62 15.92 6.84
CA ASP A 334 15.00 16.18 7.27
C ASP A 334 15.62 15.03 8.08
N LEU A 335 14.81 14.32 8.87
CA LEU A 335 15.25 13.11 9.60
C LEU A 335 15.36 11.86 8.72
N TYR A 336 14.82 11.89 7.51
CA TYR A 336 14.76 10.75 6.59
C TYR A 336 15.35 11.12 5.23
N PRO A 337 16.63 11.49 5.10
CA PRO A 337 17.21 11.71 3.77
C PRO A 337 17.30 10.40 2.97
N GLU A 338 17.47 10.52 1.63
CA GLU A 338 17.71 9.40 0.69
C GLU A 338 18.77 8.43 1.24
#